data_AF-A0A9E4Q9I2-F1
#
_entry.id   AF-A0A9E4Q9I2-F1
#
_cell.length_a   1.000
_cell.length_b   1.000
_cell.length_c   1.000
_cell.angle_alpha   90.00
_cell.angle_beta   90.00
_cell.angle_gamma   90.00
#
_symmetry.space_group_name_H-M   'P 1'
#
loop_
_entity.id
_entity.type
_entity.pdbx_description
1 polymer ?
#
loop_
_entity_poly.entity_id
_entity_poly.type
_entity_poly.pdbx_seq_one_letter_code
_entity_poly.pdbx_strand_id
1 'polypeptide(L)'
;MKSITIDRSKRLKDEPDKGHNRWHPDIVPVLEVDPGEEVLLETRDASDSQIQAGMSPADLEGLDSKVAHPLTGPVYVKGAAPGDLLEIEYVDITPQPYGWTRIRPGAGFLRDLFTQPYIAHWNISDGWATSPQIPGVRIPNGSFMGTAGLAPSHNQVEEWRLREARVSEEGGVAFPPDPEDAVPQSEPIASHGLRTIPPRENCGNADVKQLTTGSRLFVPVGVEGALYSAGDGHFAQGDSECCITA
;
A
#
# COMPACT_ATOMS: atom_id res chain seq x y z
N MET A 1 6.43 -2.14 -23.15
CA MET A 1 5.66 -1.98 -21.91
C MET A 1 6.13 -0.71 -21.23
N LYS A 2 5.22 0.20 -20.85
CA LYS A 2 5.60 1.38 -20.06
C LYS A 2 5.86 0.93 -18.62
N SER A 3 6.71 1.66 -17.89
CA SER A 3 7.09 1.25 -16.53
C SER A 3 7.39 2.41 -15.62
N ILE A 4 7.11 2.24 -14.34
CA ILE A 4 7.62 3.09 -13.26
C ILE A 4 8.63 2.24 -12.48
N THR A 5 9.90 2.58 -12.60
CA THR A 5 11.01 1.93 -11.88
C THR A 5 11.45 2.78 -10.70
N ILE A 6 11.92 2.13 -9.63
CA ILE A 6 12.32 2.80 -8.39
C ILE A 6 13.73 2.38 -7.96
N ASP A 7 14.38 3.21 -7.16
CA ASP A 7 15.57 2.82 -6.41
C ASP A 7 15.16 2.35 -5.02
N ARG A 8 15.21 1.04 -4.77
CA ARG A 8 14.86 0.42 -3.48
C ARG A 8 15.87 0.72 -2.36
N SER A 9 17.01 1.34 -2.67
CA SER A 9 17.92 1.88 -1.66
C SER A 9 17.48 3.26 -1.13
N LYS A 10 16.50 3.89 -1.80
CA LYS A 10 15.94 5.19 -1.46
C LYS A 10 14.54 5.08 -0.88
N ARG A 11 14.21 6.04 -0.02
CA ARG A 11 12.85 6.22 0.52
C ARG A 11 11.96 6.92 -0.50
N LEU A 12 10.64 6.82 -0.37
CA LEU A 12 9.70 7.50 -1.26
C LEU A 12 9.91 9.03 -1.25
N LYS A 13 10.24 9.64 -0.11
CA LYS A 13 10.52 11.08 -0.01
C LYS A 13 11.72 11.54 -0.86
N ASP A 14 12.62 10.63 -1.20
CA ASP A 14 13.79 10.89 -2.06
C ASP A 14 13.47 10.68 -3.55
N GLU A 15 12.33 10.06 -3.87
CA GLU A 15 11.80 9.84 -5.23
C GLU A 15 10.32 10.23 -5.34
N PRO A 16 9.95 11.49 -4.99
CA PRO A 16 8.55 11.93 -4.95
C PRO A 16 7.88 11.98 -6.32
N ASP A 17 8.65 11.89 -7.41
CA ASP A 17 8.18 11.79 -8.79
C ASP A 17 7.82 10.35 -9.22
N LYS A 18 7.97 9.36 -8.32
CA LYS A 18 7.66 7.95 -8.61
C LYS A 18 6.40 7.43 -7.92
N GLY A 19 5.88 8.17 -6.95
CA GLY A 19 4.88 7.65 -6.04
C GLY A 19 4.31 8.67 -5.07
N HIS A 20 3.43 8.19 -4.21
CA HIS A 20 2.80 8.97 -3.14
C HIS A 20 2.42 8.06 -1.97
N ASN A 21 2.14 8.65 -0.81
CA ASN A 21 1.61 7.91 0.35
C ASN A 21 0.35 8.56 0.95
N ARG A 22 -0.37 9.32 0.12
CA ARG A 22 -1.61 10.00 0.46
C ARG A 22 -2.58 9.88 -0.71
N TRP A 23 -3.83 9.55 -0.46
CA TRP A 23 -4.85 9.63 -1.50
C TRP A 23 -5.34 11.06 -1.66
N HIS A 24 -5.11 11.66 -2.83
CA HIS A 24 -5.60 12.99 -3.18
C HIS A 24 -5.78 13.12 -4.71
N PRO A 25 -6.85 13.77 -5.21
CA PRO A 25 -7.12 13.93 -6.66
C PRO A 25 -6.05 14.74 -7.39
N ASP A 26 -5.40 15.67 -6.70
CA ASP A 26 -4.45 16.62 -7.33
C ASP A 26 -3.02 16.06 -7.47
N ILE A 27 -2.78 14.79 -7.14
CA ILE A 27 -1.47 14.18 -7.34
C ILE A 27 -1.21 14.07 -8.85
N VAL A 28 -0.08 14.65 -9.27
CA VAL A 28 0.33 14.62 -10.68
C VAL A 28 0.63 13.18 -11.10
N PRO A 29 0.08 12.70 -12.24
CA PRO A 29 0.40 11.37 -12.74
C PRO A 29 1.89 11.23 -13.07
N VAL A 30 2.45 10.06 -12.75
CA VAL A 30 3.84 9.71 -13.08
C VAL A 30 3.96 9.22 -14.52
N LEU A 31 2.90 8.58 -15.01
CA LEU A 31 2.86 7.95 -16.33
C LEU A 31 1.45 8.02 -16.90
N GLU A 32 1.35 8.10 -18.23
CA GLU A 32 0.10 8.07 -18.98
C GLU A 32 0.05 6.82 -19.88
N VAL A 33 -1.11 6.14 -19.92
CA VAL A 33 -1.36 4.94 -20.72
C VAL A 33 -2.65 5.05 -21.51
N ASP A 34 -2.71 4.34 -22.64
CA ASP A 34 -3.96 4.11 -23.38
C ASP A 34 -4.70 2.89 -22.79
N PRO A 35 -6.05 2.82 -22.85
CA PRO A 35 -6.79 1.65 -22.40
C PRO A 35 -6.30 0.35 -23.06
N GLY A 36 -6.05 -0.68 -22.24
CA GLY A 36 -5.54 -1.99 -22.69
C GLY A 36 -4.01 -2.09 -22.78
N GLU A 37 -3.26 -1.02 -22.47
CA GLU A 37 -1.80 -1.12 -22.36
C GLU A 37 -1.36 -1.80 -21.05
N GLU A 38 -0.35 -2.67 -21.14
CA GLU A 38 0.35 -3.21 -19.97
C GLU A 38 1.33 -2.18 -19.39
N VAL A 39 1.36 -2.10 -18.05
CA VAL A 39 2.28 -1.25 -17.28
C VAL A 39 2.99 -2.08 -16.21
N LEU A 40 4.29 -1.88 -16.07
CA LEU A 40 5.09 -2.46 -14.99
C LEU A 40 5.30 -1.43 -13.87
N LEU A 41 4.89 -1.78 -12.66
CA LEU A 41 5.10 -0.95 -11.47
C LEU A 41 6.07 -1.66 -10.53
N GLU A 42 7.23 -1.07 -10.31
CA GLU A 42 8.09 -1.50 -9.20
C GLU A 42 7.63 -0.85 -7.90
N THR A 43 7.53 -1.62 -6.81
CA THR A 43 7.02 -1.13 -5.53
C THR A 43 8.05 -1.28 -4.40
N ARG A 44 7.90 -0.40 -3.41
CA ARG A 44 8.52 -0.54 -2.08
C ARG A 44 7.61 -1.37 -1.19
N ASP A 45 8.17 -1.97 -0.14
CA ASP A 45 7.35 -2.58 0.92
C ASP A 45 6.63 -1.50 1.77
N ALA A 46 5.62 -1.90 2.54
CA ALA A 46 4.81 -0.98 3.35
C ALA A 46 5.59 -0.13 4.36
N SER A 47 6.79 -0.55 4.77
CA SER A 47 7.64 0.23 5.67
C SER A 47 8.43 1.33 4.94
N ASP A 48 8.26 1.45 3.62
CA ASP A 48 9.07 2.32 2.77
C ASP A 48 10.54 1.93 2.79
N SER A 49 10.80 0.61 2.71
CA SER A 49 12.13 0.01 2.72
C SER A 49 12.92 0.28 4.01
N GLN A 50 12.25 0.54 5.14
CA GLN A 50 12.89 0.74 6.43
C GLN A 50 13.33 -0.56 7.08
N ILE A 51 12.49 -1.60 6.96
CA ILE A 51 12.73 -2.88 7.63
C ILE A 51 13.62 -3.73 6.73
N GLN A 52 14.83 -3.98 7.22
CA GLN A 52 15.88 -4.70 6.52
C GLN A 52 16.15 -6.07 7.18
N ALA A 53 16.67 -7.00 6.39
CA ALA A 53 17.01 -8.33 6.86
C ALA A 53 17.96 -8.28 8.08
N GLY A 54 17.65 -9.07 9.10
CA GLY A 54 18.47 -9.18 10.31
C GLY A 54 18.16 -8.14 11.40
N MET A 55 17.29 -7.16 11.15
CA MET A 55 16.80 -6.27 12.20
C MET A 55 16.07 -7.04 13.29
N SER A 56 16.30 -6.63 14.54
CA SER A 56 15.61 -7.11 15.73
C SER A 56 14.41 -6.23 16.07
N PRO A 57 13.52 -6.65 17.00
CA PRO A 57 12.45 -5.80 17.48
C PRO A 57 12.89 -4.43 18.03
N ALA A 58 14.08 -4.36 18.63
CA ALA A 58 14.62 -3.11 19.17
C ALA A 58 15.01 -2.12 18.06
N ASP A 59 15.43 -2.60 16.89
CA ASP A 59 15.81 -1.77 15.75
C ASP A 59 14.59 -1.14 15.05
N LEU A 60 13.38 -1.62 15.36
CA LEU A 60 12.13 -1.04 14.85
C LEU A 60 11.75 0.24 15.60
N GLU A 61 12.37 0.50 16.75
CA GLU A 61 12.22 1.75 17.49
C GLU A 61 12.89 2.89 16.71
N GLY A 62 12.16 3.99 16.48
CA GLY A 62 12.69 5.16 15.80
C GLY A 62 12.54 5.17 14.27
N LEU A 63 11.90 4.15 13.68
CA LEU A 63 11.47 4.21 12.29
C LEU A 63 10.40 5.30 12.09
N ASP A 64 10.43 5.95 10.92
CA ASP A 64 9.41 6.91 10.50
C ASP A 64 8.05 6.19 10.48
N SER A 65 7.06 6.76 11.17
CA SER A 65 5.80 6.04 11.49
C SER A 65 4.63 6.37 10.55
N LYS A 66 4.74 7.42 9.73
CA LYS A 66 3.64 7.92 8.87
C LYS A 66 3.92 7.78 7.37
N VAL A 67 4.95 7.00 7.04
CA VAL A 67 5.40 6.74 5.67
C VAL A 67 4.53 5.74 4.94
N ALA A 68 3.87 4.85 5.69
CA ALA A 68 3.02 3.80 5.14
C ALA A 68 1.75 4.42 4.50
N HIS A 69 1.37 3.99 3.29
CA HIS A 69 2.03 3.06 2.37
C HIS A 69 2.68 3.84 1.23
N PRO A 70 3.94 3.54 0.84
CA PRO A 70 4.52 4.11 -0.36
C PRO A 70 3.93 3.43 -1.61
N LEU A 71 3.10 4.14 -2.34
CA LEU A 71 2.44 3.65 -3.54
C LEU A 71 3.18 4.15 -4.79
N THR A 72 3.39 3.25 -5.74
CA THR A 72 3.93 3.59 -7.06
C THR A 72 2.80 4.03 -7.97
N GLY A 73 2.95 5.19 -8.62
CA GLY A 73 1.90 5.86 -9.39
C GLY A 73 1.75 7.34 -9.01
N PRO A 74 0.68 8.03 -9.47
CA PRO A 74 -0.45 7.47 -10.18
C PRO A 74 -0.20 7.25 -11.68
N VAL A 75 -0.84 6.23 -12.24
CA VAL A 75 -0.96 5.98 -13.68
C VAL A 75 -2.26 6.62 -14.17
N TYR A 76 -2.14 7.51 -15.14
CA TYR A 76 -3.28 8.13 -15.81
C TYR A 76 -3.71 7.28 -17.01
N VAL A 77 -4.98 6.92 -17.07
CA VAL A 77 -5.58 6.14 -18.16
C VAL A 77 -6.39 7.07 -19.06
N LYS A 78 -5.95 7.28 -20.29
CA LYS A 78 -6.62 8.21 -21.22
C LYS A 78 -8.07 7.86 -21.45
N GLY A 79 -8.94 8.87 -21.32
CA GLY A 79 -10.36 8.76 -21.58
C GLY A 79 -11.17 8.10 -20.46
N ALA A 80 -10.54 7.67 -19.36
CA ALA A 80 -11.27 7.28 -18.15
C ALA A 80 -11.82 8.53 -17.47
N ALA A 81 -13.12 8.56 -17.20
CA ALA A 81 -13.80 9.72 -16.63
C ALA A 81 -14.67 9.33 -15.42
N PRO A 82 -15.02 10.29 -14.54
CA PRO A 82 -15.91 10.03 -13.42
C PRO A 82 -17.23 9.36 -13.85
N GLY A 83 -17.57 8.24 -13.19
CA GLY A 83 -18.74 7.42 -13.52
C GLY A 83 -18.42 6.14 -14.31
N ASP A 84 -17.20 6.03 -14.86
CA ASP A 84 -16.71 4.79 -15.44
C ASP A 84 -16.33 3.76 -14.36
N LEU A 85 -16.05 2.54 -14.82
CA LEU A 85 -15.44 1.47 -14.04
C LEU A 85 -14.10 1.14 -14.67
N LEU A 86 -13.00 1.28 -13.93
CA LEU A 86 -11.70 0.83 -14.41
C LEU A 86 -11.53 -0.66 -14.09
N GLU A 87 -11.28 -1.47 -15.12
CA GLU A 87 -10.83 -2.85 -14.99
C GLU A 87 -9.30 -2.88 -14.97
N ILE A 88 -8.74 -3.46 -13.91
CA ILE A 88 -7.29 -3.68 -13.76
C ILE A 88 -7.05 -5.19 -13.73
N GLU A 89 -6.38 -5.72 -14.75
CA GLU A 89 -5.94 -7.11 -14.79
C GLU A 89 -4.51 -7.25 -14.25
N TYR A 90 -4.32 -8.12 -13.27
CA TYR A 90 -2.99 -8.44 -12.74
C TYR A 90 -2.34 -9.52 -13.60
N VAL A 91 -1.61 -9.12 -14.64
CA VAL A 91 -0.98 -10.05 -15.60
C VAL A 91 0.13 -10.88 -14.97
N ASP A 92 0.93 -10.29 -14.09
CA ASP A 92 1.96 -10.99 -13.32
C ASP A 92 2.33 -10.19 -12.05
N ILE A 93 2.80 -10.89 -11.03
CA ILE A 93 3.27 -10.31 -9.76
C ILE A 93 4.54 -11.03 -9.34
N THR A 94 5.68 -10.33 -9.44
CA THR A 94 7.00 -10.87 -9.07
C THR A 94 7.42 -10.35 -7.69
N PRO A 95 7.46 -11.20 -6.65
CA PRO A 95 7.90 -10.80 -5.33
C PRO A 95 9.42 -10.57 -5.28
N GLN A 96 9.87 -9.74 -4.33
CA GLN A 96 11.27 -9.67 -3.95
C GLN A 96 11.73 -10.97 -3.27
N PRO A 97 13.04 -11.28 -3.25
CA PRO A 97 13.57 -12.50 -2.63
C PRO A 97 13.54 -12.45 -1.08
N TYR A 98 13.00 -11.39 -0.48
CA TYR A 98 12.87 -11.22 0.96
C TYR A 98 11.53 -10.59 1.34
N GLY A 99 11.10 -10.80 2.58
CA GLY A 99 9.94 -10.15 3.18
C GLY A 99 10.04 -10.11 4.70
N TRP A 100 9.08 -9.48 5.36
CA TRP A 100 9.03 -9.41 6.82
C TRP A 100 7.59 -9.36 7.32
N THR A 101 7.35 -9.95 8.48
CA THR A 101 6.09 -9.82 9.22
C THR A 101 6.43 -9.39 10.64
N ARG A 102 5.64 -8.53 11.26
CA ARG A 102 5.89 -8.10 12.64
C ARG A 102 4.65 -8.10 13.52
N ILE A 103 4.88 -8.24 14.82
CA ILE A 103 3.91 -7.92 15.87
C ILE A 103 4.29 -6.56 16.44
N ARG A 104 3.36 -5.61 16.35
CA ARG A 104 3.46 -4.31 17.00
C ARG A 104 2.57 -4.30 18.24
N PRO A 105 3.13 -4.19 19.46
CA PRO A 105 2.35 -4.13 20.68
C PRO A 105 1.26 -3.06 20.63
N GLY A 106 0.05 -3.42 21.09
CA GLY A 106 -1.11 -2.54 21.08
C GLY A 106 -1.82 -2.40 19.73
N ALA A 107 -1.40 -3.16 18.71
CA ALA A 107 -2.00 -3.10 17.38
C ALA A 107 -2.34 -4.49 16.83
N GLY A 108 -3.34 -4.54 15.95
CA GLY A 108 -3.80 -5.75 15.28
C GLY A 108 -4.98 -6.41 15.98
N PHE A 109 -5.47 -7.48 15.37
CA PHE A 109 -6.68 -8.16 15.85
C PHE A 109 -6.45 -8.83 17.21
N LEU A 110 -5.27 -9.43 17.41
CA LEU A 110 -4.89 -10.16 18.62
C LEU A 110 -3.96 -9.37 19.57
N ARG A 111 -4.02 -8.04 19.51
CA ARG A 111 -3.14 -7.12 20.27
C ARG A 111 -3.13 -7.34 21.78
N ASP A 112 -4.22 -7.87 22.34
CA ASP A 112 -4.37 -8.15 23.77
C ASP A 112 -3.72 -9.48 24.18
N LEU A 113 -3.46 -10.37 23.21
CA LEU A 113 -2.79 -11.65 23.43
C LEU A 113 -1.30 -11.58 23.10
N PHE A 114 -0.94 -10.83 22.05
CA PHE A 114 0.44 -10.66 21.59
C PHE A 114 0.96 -9.28 21.97
N THR A 115 1.36 -9.13 23.23
CA THR A 115 1.76 -7.85 23.81
C THR A 115 3.25 -7.55 23.69
N GLN A 116 4.05 -8.49 23.18
CA GLN A 116 5.49 -8.34 23.00
C GLN A 116 5.82 -8.13 21.52
N PRO A 117 6.80 -7.27 21.19
CA PRO A 117 7.18 -7.04 19.81
C PRO A 117 7.89 -8.28 19.25
N TYR A 118 7.65 -8.55 17.96
CA TYR A 118 8.24 -9.69 17.26
C TYR A 118 8.44 -9.33 15.80
N ILE A 119 9.46 -9.91 15.16
CA ILE A 119 9.70 -9.78 13.73
C ILE A 119 10.17 -11.13 13.18
N ALA A 120 9.54 -11.56 12.09
CA ALA A 120 9.97 -12.68 11.27
C ALA A 120 10.53 -12.12 9.96
N HIS A 121 11.71 -12.59 9.57
CA HIS A 121 12.30 -12.31 8.26
C HIS A 121 12.11 -13.52 7.37
N TRP A 122 11.63 -13.30 6.15
CA TRP A 122 11.31 -14.34 5.18
C TRP A 122 12.32 -14.34 4.06
N ASN A 123 12.89 -15.51 3.77
CA ASN A 123 13.65 -15.77 2.55
C ASN A 123 12.73 -16.42 1.52
N ILE A 124 12.65 -15.82 0.34
CA ILE A 124 11.73 -16.21 -0.73
C ILE A 124 12.55 -16.75 -1.91
N SER A 125 12.33 -18.02 -2.24
CA SER A 125 12.99 -18.68 -3.37
C SER A 125 12.14 -19.85 -3.87
N ASP A 126 12.21 -20.13 -5.17
CA ASP A 126 11.54 -21.28 -5.81
C ASP A 126 10.03 -21.38 -5.52
N GLY A 127 9.36 -20.22 -5.36
CA GLY A 127 7.93 -20.14 -5.07
C GLY A 127 7.55 -20.43 -3.61
N TRP A 128 8.51 -20.43 -2.69
CA TRP A 128 8.29 -20.65 -1.26
C TRP A 128 8.95 -19.56 -0.40
N ALA A 129 8.28 -19.17 0.68
CA ALA A 129 8.86 -18.39 1.77
C ALA A 129 9.19 -19.29 2.96
N THR A 130 10.35 -19.05 3.58
CA THR A 130 10.79 -19.72 4.81
C THR A 130 11.40 -18.71 5.77
N SER A 131 11.32 -18.96 7.08
CA SER A 131 11.84 -18.05 8.09
C SER A 131 12.57 -18.83 9.19
N PRO A 132 13.81 -18.46 9.57
CA PRO A 132 14.50 -19.03 10.73
C PRO A 132 13.76 -18.77 12.05
N GLN A 133 12.99 -17.68 12.13
CA GLN A 133 12.18 -17.32 13.29
C GLN A 133 10.96 -18.24 13.46
N ILE A 134 10.51 -18.89 12.38
CA ILE A 134 9.37 -19.81 12.35
C ILE A 134 9.82 -21.14 11.69
N PRO A 135 10.64 -21.95 12.39
CA PRO A 135 11.26 -23.13 11.81
C PRO A 135 10.22 -24.23 11.49
N GLY A 136 10.49 -25.00 10.44
CA GLY A 136 9.63 -26.13 10.03
C GLY A 136 8.40 -25.72 9.20
N VAL A 137 8.24 -24.43 8.90
CA VAL A 137 7.17 -23.90 8.05
C VAL A 137 7.72 -23.41 6.72
N ARG A 138 6.99 -23.69 5.64
CA ARG A 138 7.17 -23.04 4.35
C ARG A 138 5.80 -22.58 3.83
N ILE A 139 5.76 -21.39 3.25
CA ILE A 139 4.53 -20.78 2.74
C ILE A 139 4.63 -20.72 1.21
N PRO A 140 3.63 -21.22 0.45
CA PRO A 140 3.66 -21.13 -1.00
C PRO A 140 3.40 -19.69 -1.46
N ASN A 141 3.89 -19.36 -2.65
CA ASN A 141 3.61 -18.09 -3.31
C ASN A 141 2.08 -17.87 -3.45
N GLY A 142 1.61 -16.76 -2.91
CA GLY A 142 0.27 -16.23 -3.09
C GLY A 142 0.32 -14.72 -3.32
N SER A 143 1.31 -14.25 -4.09
CA SER A 143 1.63 -12.85 -4.22
C SER A 143 0.48 -12.01 -4.75
N PHE A 144 0.27 -10.86 -4.11
CA PHE A 144 -0.73 -9.86 -4.47
C PHE A 144 -0.29 -8.48 -3.96
N MET A 145 -1.03 -7.43 -4.36
CA MET A 145 -0.83 -6.08 -3.84
C MET A 145 -1.86 -5.81 -2.73
N GLY A 146 -1.42 -5.56 -1.50
CA GLY A 146 -2.28 -5.23 -0.36
C GLY A 146 -3.00 -3.90 -0.55
N THR A 147 -2.26 -2.89 -1.05
CA THR A 147 -2.82 -1.61 -1.47
C THR A 147 -2.81 -1.45 -3.00
N ALA A 148 -4.00 -1.38 -3.59
CA ALA A 148 -4.19 -0.97 -4.98
C ALA A 148 -5.51 -0.21 -5.15
N GLY A 149 -5.49 0.94 -5.82
CA GLY A 149 -6.68 1.77 -5.90
C GLY A 149 -6.56 2.97 -6.84
N LEU A 150 -7.68 3.68 -6.96
CA LEU A 150 -7.82 4.90 -7.77
C LEU A 150 -7.77 6.14 -6.88
N ALA A 151 -7.45 7.30 -7.46
CA ALA A 151 -7.56 8.54 -6.70
C ALA A 151 -9.05 8.85 -6.43
N PRO A 152 -9.39 9.28 -5.20
CA PRO A 152 -10.71 9.80 -4.90
C PRO A 152 -10.94 11.17 -5.54
N SER A 153 -12.20 11.51 -5.81
CA SER A 153 -12.60 12.89 -6.12
C SER A 153 -12.41 13.83 -4.93
N HIS A 154 -12.40 15.15 -5.16
CA HIS A 154 -12.37 16.14 -4.07
C HIS A 154 -13.54 15.96 -3.08
N ASN A 155 -14.73 15.62 -3.57
CA ASN A 155 -15.89 15.38 -2.72
C ASN A 155 -15.69 14.14 -1.83
N GLN A 156 -15.15 13.05 -2.39
CA GLN A 156 -14.82 11.85 -1.63
C GLN A 156 -13.74 12.13 -0.58
N VAL A 157 -12.69 12.90 -0.92
CA VAL A 157 -11.67 13.30 0.06
C VAL A 157 -12.31 13.99 1.26
N GLU A 158 -13.20 14.96 1.01
CA GLU A 158 -13.84 15.70 2.10
C GLU A 158 -14.80 14.83 2.91
N GLU A 159 -15.64 14.03 2.25
CA GLU A 159 -16.57 13.12 2.93
C GLU A 159 -15.83 12.12 3.82
N TRP A 160 -14.77 11.52 3.29
CA TRP A 160 -14.00 10.49 3.99
C TRP A 160 -13.20 11.09 5.15
N ARG A 161 -12.65 12.29 4.97
CA ARG A 161 -12.01 13.05 6.05
C ARG A 161 -12.98 13.34 7.19
N LEU A 162 -14.19 13.81 6.87
CA LEU A 162 -15.20 14.15 7.88
C LEU A 162 -15.67 12.93 8.66
N ARG A 163 -15.97 11.81 7.99
CA ARG A 163 -16.42 10.59 8.68
C ARG A 163 -15.32 9.96 9.55
N GLU A 164 -14.06 10.03 9.12
CA GLU A 164 -12.92 9.51 9.90
C GLU A 164 -12.57 10.42 11.08
N ALA A 165 -12.62 11.74 10.89
CA ALA A 165 -12.47 12.70 11.99
C ALA A 165 -13.53 12.46 13.07
N ARG A 166 -14.78 12.24 12.68
CA ARG A 166 -15.85 11.90 13.62
C ARG A 166 -15.57 10.61 14.41
N VAL A 167 -15.05 9.56 13.76
CA VAL A 167 -14.65 8.33 14.45
C VAL A 167 -13.59 8.64 15.51
N SER A 168 -12.59 9.46 15.20
CA SER A 168 -11.57 9.88 16.18
C SER A 168 -12.16 10.71 17.33
N GLU A 169 -13.07 11.64 17.04
CA GLU A 169 -13.76 12.45 18.06
C GLU A 169 -14.60 11.60 19.02
N GLU A 170 -15.18 10.50 18.52
CA GLU A 170 -15.94 9.53 19.31
C GLU A 170 -15.04 8.49 20.03
N GLY A 171 -13.71 8.65 19.96
CA GLY A 171 -12.73 7.79 20.63
C GLY A 171 -12.40 6.49 19.88
N GLY A 172 -12.87 6.35 18.63
CA GLY A 172 -12.49 5.27 17.73
C GLY A 172 -11.11 5.46 17.09
N VAL A 173 -10.60 4.39 16.47
CA VAL A 173 -9.31 4.43 15.76
C VAL A 173 -9.55 4.83 14.31
N ALA A 174 -9.02 5.99 13.93
CA ALA A 174 -8.90 6.44 12.54
C ALA A 174 -7.56 7.16 12.34
N PHE A 175 -7.20 7.40 11.08
CA PHE A 175 -5.93 8.00 10.70
C PHE A 175 -6.19 9.23 9.83
N PRO A 176 -6.57 10.38 10.43
CA PRO A 176 -6.88 11.60 9.68
C PRO A 176 -5.65 12.06 8.87
N PRO A 177 -5.86 12.93 7.85
CA PRO A 177 -4.78 13.57 7.12
C PRO A 177 -3.71 14.14 8.05
N ASP A 178 -2.46 13.93 7.66
CA ASP A 178 -1.29 14.31 8.44
C ASP A 178 -0.13 14.64 7.49
N PRO A 179 0.42 15.88 7.54
CA PRO A 179 1.49 16.31 6.67
C PRO A 179 2.86 15.68 7.02
N GLU A 180 3.01 15.13 8.23
CA GLU A 180 4.24 14.44 8.61
C GLU A 180 4.47 13.21 7.71
N ASP A 181 5.66 13.13 7.13
CA ASP A 181 6.07 12.12 6.14
C ASP A 181 5.20 12.05 4.88
N ALA A 182 4.34 13.03 4.62
CA ALA A 182 3.53 13.05 3.41
C ALA A 182 4.42 13.17 2.16
N VAL A 183 4.12 12.37 1.13
CA VAL A 183 4.72 12.49 -0.19
C VAL A 183 3.59 12.48 -1.21
N PRO A 184 3.47 13.52 -2.07
CA PRO A 184 4.26 14.76 -2.06
C PRO A 184 3.95 15.68 -0.86
N GLN A 185 4.89 16.57 -0.53
CA GLN A 185 4.76 17.60 0.52
C GLN A 185 4.01 18.86 0.04
N SER A 186 3.56 18.92 -1.21
CA SER A 186 2.85 20.07 -1.77
C SER A 186 1.42 20.16 -1.22
N GLU A 187 0.97 21.37 -0.93
CA GLU A 187 -0.44 21.61 -0.56
C GLU A 187 -1.36 21.59 -1.80
N PRO A 188 -2.61 21.12 -1.66
CA PRO A 188 -3.25 20.64 -0.42
C PRO A 188 -2.94 19.17 -0.05
N ILE A 189 -2.15 18.45 -0.84
CA ILE A 189 -1.92 17.00 -0.70
C ILE A 189 -1.34 16.65 0.67
N ALA A 190 -0.38 17.43 1.17
CA ALA A 190 0.25 17.16 2.47
C ALA A 190 -0.76 17.26 3.63
N SER A 191 -1.55 18.33 3.70
CA SER A 191 -2.45 18.58 4.83
C SER A 191 -3.84 17.95 4.69
N HIS A 192 -4.31 17.67 3.49
CA HIS A 192 -5.65 17.13 3.22
C HIS A 192 -5.66 15.73 2.61
N GLY A 193 -4.51 15.24 2.14
CA GLY A 193 -4.39 13.90 1.59
C GLY A 193 -4.72 12.83 2.62
N LEU A 194 -5.59 11.90 2.24
CA LEU A 194 -6.03 10.84 3.14
C LEU A 194 -4.91 9.81 3.32
N ARG A 195 -4.77 9.27 4.54
CA ARG A 195 -3.87 8.14 4.78
C ARG A 195 -4.31 6.93 3.95
N THR A 196 -3.34 6.19 3.42
CA THR A 196 -3.57 4.97 2.63
C THR A 196 -3.87 3.75 3.50
N ILE A 197 -3.98 3.90 4.82
CA ILE A 197 -4.11 2.81 5.79
C ILE A 197 -5.46 2.06 5.69
N PRO A 198 -6.63 2.73 5.77
CA PRO A 198 -7.88 1.99 5.65
C PRO A 198 -8.28 1.78 4.18
N PRO A 199 -8.95 0.65 3.86
CA PRO A 199 -9.67 0.52 2.60
C PRO A 199 -10.85 1.49 2.55
N ARG A 200 -11.20 1.92 1.34
CA ARG A 200 -12.37 2.75 1.07
C ARG A 200 -13.02 2.33 -0.24
N GLU A 201 -13.96 3.11 -0.73
CA GLU A 201 -14.68 2.87 -1.97
C GLU A 201 -13.77 2.95 -3.22
N ASN A 202 -12.57 3.52 -3.10
CA ASN A 202 -11.53 3.47 -4.14
C ASN A 202 -10.68 2.18 -4.10
N CYS A 203 -11.12 1.15 -3.35
CA CYS A 203 -10.34 0.00 -2.94
C CYS A 203 -9.22 0.41 -1.97
N GLY A 204 -8.03 0.73 -2.47
CA GLY A 204 -6.90 1.11 -1.62
C GLY A 204 -6.37 -0.09 -0.87
N ASN A 205 -6.18 0.04 0.45
CA ASN A 205 -5.59 -1.02 1.28
C ASN A 205 -6.63 -2.07 1.69
N ALA A 206 -7.04 -2.89 0.73
CA ALA A 206 -8.10 -3.87 0.91
C ALA A 206 -7.61 -5.22 1.41
N ASP A 207 -6.32 -5.54 1.22
CA ASP A 207 -5.67 -6.74 1.75
C ASP A 207 -6.40 -8.05 1.38
N VAL A 208 -6.91 -8.10 0.13
CA VAL A 208 -7.65 -9.23 -0.42
C VAL A 208 -6.68 -10.19 -1.10
N LYS A 209 -6.26 -11.23 -0.38
CA LYS A 209 -5.27 -12.23 -0.85
C LYS A 209 -5.65 -12.98 -2.13
N GLN A 210 -6.89 -12.86 -2.61
CA GLN A 210 -7.34 -13.46 -3.87
C GLN A 210 -7.01 -12.58 -5.10
N LEU A 211 -6.59 -11.31 -4.92
CA LEU A 211 -6.17 -10.40 -5.98
C LEU A 211 -4.77 -10.74 -6.53
N THR A 212 -4.59 -12.00 -6.92
CA THR A 212 -3.33 -12.57 -7.42
C THR A 212 -3.27 -12.49 -8.96
N THR A 213 -2.17 -12.98 -9.54
CA THR A 213 -2.02 -13.12 -11.00
C THR A 213 -3.24 -13.76 -11.67
N GLY A 214 -3.73 -13.13 -12.73
CA GLY A 214 -4.91 -13.53 -13.50
C GLY A 214 -6.24 -13.01 -12.93
N SER A 215 -6.23 -12.35 -11.77
CA SER A 215 -7.41 -11.69 -11.22
C SER A 215 -7.66 -10.33 -11.87
N ARG A 216 -8.89 -9.84 -11.73
CA ARG A 216 -9.34 -8.55 -12.24
C ARG A 216 -10.02 -7.75 -11.13
N LEU A 217 -9.50 -6.55 -10.88
CA LEU A 217 -10.07 -5.59 -9.96
C LEU A 217 -10.91 -4.58 -10.75
N PHE A 218 -12.11 -4.30 -10.28
CA PHE A 218 -13.02 -3.33 -10.87
C PHE A 218 -13.30 -2.21 -9.87
N VAL A 219 -12.88 -0.98 -10.16
CA VAL A 219 -13.01 0.17 -9.24
C VAL A 219 -13.72 1.34 -9.92
N PRO A 220 -14.72 1.98 -9.27
CA PRO A 220 -15.37 3.16 -9.82
C PRO A 220 -14.39 4.32 -9.99
N VAL A 221 -14.43 4.96 -11.16
CA VAL A 221 -13.59 6.13 -11.47
C VAL A 221 -14.20 7.37 -10.83
N GLY A 222 -13.43 8.05 -9.97
CA GLY A 222 -13.83 9.29 -9.29
C GLY A 222 -13.26 10.57 -9.91
N VAL A 223 -12.20 10.45 -10.72
CA VAL A 223 -11.48 11.58 -11.34
C VAL A 223 -11.07 11.24 -12.76
N GLU A 224 -10.84 12.27 -13.58
CA GLU A 224 -10.29 12.11 -14.93
C GLU A 224 -8.96 11.34 -14.89
N GLY A 225 -8.83 10.36 -15.78
CA GLY A 225 -7.65 9.49 -15.86
C GLY A 225 -7.57 8.40 -14.80
N ALA A 226 -8.54 8.32 -13.87
CA ALA A 226 -8.63 7.37 -12.75
C ALA A 226 -7.50 7.41 -11.71
N LEU A 227 -6.25 7.68 -12.12
CA LEU A 227 -5.07 7.81 -11.28
C LEU A 227 -4.80 6.55 -10.44
N TYR A 228 -4.56 5.43 -11.12
CA TYR A 228 -4.30 4.14 -10.47
C TYR A 228 -2.92 4.10 -9.80
N SER A 229 -2.85 3.59 -8.56
CA SER A 229 -1.59 3.36 -7.86
C SER A 229 -1.61 2.04 -7.11
N ALA A 230 -0.44 1.42 -6.95
CA ALA A 230 -0.28 0.18 -6.22
C ALA A 230 1.01 0.17 -5.39
N GLY A 231 0.99 -0.55 -4.28
CA GLY A 231 2.09 -0.70 -3.34
C GLY A 231 1.75 -1.73 -2.29
N ASP A 232 2.60 -1.88 -1.28
CA ASP A 232 2.38 -2.86 -0.21
C ASP A 232 2.23 -4.30 -0.78
N GLY A 233 3.26 -4.75 -1.50
CA GLY A 233 3.25 -6.09 -2.08
C GLY A 233 3.43 -7.16 -1.01
N HIS A 234 2.56 -8.16 -0.99
CA HIS A 234 2.61 -9.28 -0.05
C HIS A 234 3.06 -10.54 -0.80
N PHE A 235 3.94 -11.35 -0.21
CA PHE A 235 4.25 -12.66 -0.78
C PHE A 235 3.12 -13.67 -0.55
N ALA A 236 2.53 -13.62 0.64
CA ALA A 236 1.39 -14.41 1.04
C ALA A 236 0.75 -13.80 2.28
N GLN A 237 -0.57 -13.91 2.41
CA GLN A 237 -1.31 -13.39 3.57
C GLN A 237 -2.40 -14.39 4.01
N GLY A 238 -2.68 -14.45 5.31
CA GLY A 238 -3.91 -15.06 5.83
C GLY A 238 -5.15 -14.20 5.54
N ASP A 239 -6.35 -14.76 5.68
CA ASP A 239 -7.55 -13.91 5.65
C ASP A 239 -7.54 -12.95 6.86
N SER A 240 -8.04 -11.74 6.63
CA SER A 240 -8.14 -10.65 7.62
C SER A 240 -6.84 -10.02 8.10
N GLU A 241 -5.67 -10.52 7.66
CA GLU A 241 -4.36 -9.98 8.05
C GLU A 241 -4.24 -9.70 9.56
N CYS A 242 -4.60 -10.69 10.40
CA CYS A 242 -4.79 -10.47 11.85
C CYS A 242 -3.61 -9.80 12.58
N CYS A 243 -2.38 -9.91 12.05
CA CYS A 243 -1.16 -9.31 12.57
C CYS A 243 -0.74 -7.98 11.91
N ILE A 244 -1.56 -7.38 11.04
CA ILE A 244 -1.36 -6.07 10.36
C ILE A 244 -0.28 -6.06 9.26
N THR A 245 0.43 -7.16 9.08
CA THR A 245 1.54 -7.24 8.10
C THR A 245 1.59 -8.65 7.56
N ALA A 246 2.16 -8.83 6.37
CA ALA A 246 2.29 -10.12 5.71
C ALA A 246 3.64 -10.29 5.01
#